data_AF-X1SR65-F1
#
_entry.id   AF-X1SR65-F1
#
_cell.length_a   1.000
_cell.length_b   1.000
_cell.length_c   1.000
_cell.angle_alpha   90.00
_cell.angle_beta   90.00
_cell.angle_gamma   90.00
#
_symmetry.space_group_name_H-M   'P 1'
#
loop_
_entity.id
_entity.type
_entity.pdbx_description
1 polymer ?
#
loop_
_entity_poly.entity_id
_entity_poly.type
_entity_poly.pdbx_seq_one_letter_code
_entity_poly.pdbx_strand_id
1 'polypeptide(L)'
;ARIFYHSLKTKERKAPKLGELIQFRVMRVHAIDTKEYFTADYKYYKEKGLLDRSKKYFIDSEINFFNNMFAGMIEKLIARAMSKSLSKKRI
;
A
#
# COMPACT_ATOMS: atom_id res chain seq x y z
N ALA A 1 -1.81 0.66 24.80
CA ALA A 1 -2.22 1.99 25.30
C ALA A 1 -1.07 3.03 25.30
N ARG A 2 0.08 2.77 25.94
CA ARG A 2 1.16 3.76 26.12
C ARG A 2 1.71 4.37 24.82
N ILE A 3 1.93 3.56 23.79
CA ILE A 3 2.44 4.02 22.48
C ILE A 3 1.42 4.95 21.79
N PHE A 4 0.15 4.56 21.79
CA PHE A 4 -0.94 5.36 21.21
C PHE A 4 -1.13 6.69 21.93
N TYR A 5 -1.15 6.65 23.27
CA TYR A 5 -1.24 7.87 24.10
C TYR A 5 -0.03 8.79 23.87
N HIS A 6 1.17 8.24 23.74
CA HIS A 6 2.37 9.03 23.45
C HIS A 6 2.28 9.69 22.07
N SER A 7 1.86 8.98 21.02
CA SER A 7 1.67 9.58 19.69
C SER A 7 0.61 10.68 19.64
N LEU A 8 -0.45 10.57 20.46
CA LEU A 8 -1.43 11.65 20.60
C LEU A 8 -0.84 12.88 21.29
N LYS A 9 -0.02 12.66 22.32
CA LYS A 9 0.59 13.72 23.12
C LYS A 9 1.72 14.45 22.37
N THR A 10 2.60 13.72 21.69
CA THR A 10 3.76 14.31 21.00
C THR A 10 3.44 14.73 19.57
N LYS A 11 2.29 14.29 19.02
CA LYS A 11 1.96 14.38 17.58
C LYS A 11 2.99 13.70 16.66
N GLU A 12 3.93 12.95 17.23
CA GLU A 12 4.91 12.21 16.46
C GLU A 12 4.26 10.98 15.83
N ARG A 13 4.48 10.85 14.52
CA ARG A 13 3.99 9.70 13.76
C ARG A 13 5.08 8.64 13.78
N LYS A 14 4.70 7.44 14.19
CA LYS A 14 5.59 6.30 14.11
C LYS A 14 5.84 5.96 12.64
N ALA A 15 7.11 5.88 12.26
CA ALA A 15 7.52 5.39 10.95
C ALA A 15 6.95 3.98 10.70
N PRO A 16 6.42 3.70 9.49
CA PRO A 16 5.85 2.40 9.20
C PRO A 16 6.91 1.31 9.17
N LYS A 17 6.54 0.14 9.68
CA LYS A 17 7.32 -1.09 9.56
C LYS A 17 7.22 -1.64 8.14
N LEU A 18 8.17 -2.50 7.79
CA LEU A 18 8.21 -3.15 6.48
C LEU A 18 6.89 -3.86 6.12
N GLY A 19 6.32 -4.61 7.08
CA GLY A 19 5.06 -5.32 6.85
C GLY A 19 3.89 -4.40 6.50
N GLU A 20 3.81 -3.23 7.14
CA GLU A 20 2.76 -2.23 6.89
C GLU A 20 2.93 -1.58 5.50
N LEU A 21 4.19 -1.30 5.10
CA LEU A 21 4.50 -0.82 3.75
C LEU A 21 4.13 -1.84 2.68
N ILE A 22 4.46 -3.12 2.91
CA ILE A 22 4.09 -4.21 1.99
C ILE A 22 2.57 -4.29 1.90
N GLN A 23 1.88 -4.38 3.03
CA GLN A 23 0.42 -4.49 3.06
C GLN A 23 -0.26 -3.34 2.31
N PHE A 24 0.16 -2.10 2.56
CA PHE A 24 -0.37 -0.93 1.83
C PHE A 24 -0.20 -1.08 0.32
N ARG A 25 0.99 -1.49 -0.14
CA ARG A 25 1.27 -1.66 -1.58
C ARG A 25 0.48 -2.82 -2.17
N VAL A 26 0.30 -3.92 -1.45
CA VAL A 26 -0.57 -5.04 -1.88
C VAL A 26 -2.00 -4.56 -2.07
N MET A 27 -2.55 -3.86 -1.08
CA MET A 27 -3.91 -3.33 -1.15
C MET A 27 -4.08 -2.34 -2.31
N ARG A 28 -3.07 -1.51 -2.57
CA ARG A 28 -3.05 -0.63 -3.75
C ARG A 28 -3.12 -1.42 -5.05
N VAL A 29 -2.25 -2.41 -5.25
CA VAL A 29 -2.25 -3.20 -6.48
C VAL A 29 -3.57 -3.96 -6.63
N HIS A 30 -4.09 -4.53 -5.53
CA HIS A 30 -5.39 -5.20 -5.52
C HIS A 30 -6.52 -4.24 -5.92
N ALA A 31 -6.59 -3.04 -5.33
CA ALA A 31 -7.60 -2.05 -5.67
C ALA A 31 -7.58 -1.65 -7.16
N ILE A 32 -6.39 -1.59 -7.78
CA ILE A 32 -6.25 -1.33 -9.22
C ILE A 32 -6.75 -2.52 -10.04
N ASP A 33 -6.34 -3.73 -9.64
CA ASP A 33 -6.64 -4.98 -10.36
C ASP A 33 -8.12 -5.32 -10.31
N THR A 34 -8.78 -5.05 -9.18
CA THR A 34 -10.18 -5.36 -8.96
C THR A 34 -11.12 -4.17 -9.12
N LYS A 35 -10.70 -3.11 -9.80
CA LYS A 35 -11.48 -1.86 -9.96
C LYS A 35 -12.91 -2.05 -10.48
N GLU A 36 -13.16 -3.13 -11.24
CA GLU A 36 -14.46 -3.45 -11.83
C GLU A 36 -15.39 -4.20 -10.86
N TYR A 37 -14.82 -4.91 -9.88
CA TYR A 37 -15.55 -5.78 -8.94
C TYR A 37 -15.64 -5.19 -7.53
N PHE A 38 -14.60 -4.49 -7.07
CA PHE A 38 -14.52 -3.83 -5.75
C PHE A 38 -14.35 -2.32 -5.94
N THR A 39 -15.42 -1.68 -6.40
CA THR A 39 -15.43 -0.26 -6.79
C THR A 39 -15.22 0.70 -5.62
N ALA A 40 -15.63 0.32 -4.41
CA ALA A 40 -15.50 1.15 -3.21
C ALA A 40 -14.03 1.38 -2.81
N ASP A 41 -13.23 0.32 -2.76
CA ASP A 41 -11.80 0.41 -2.44
C ASP A 41 -11.04 1.21 -3.51
N TYR A 42 -11.32 0.92 -4.78
CA TYR A 42 -10.73 1.66 -5.89
C TYR A 42 -11.08 3.16 -5.81
N LYS A 43 -12.34 3.50 -5.54
CA LYS A 43 -12.78 4.89 -5.40
C LYS A 43 -12.08 5.58 -4.24
N TYR A 44 -12.02 4.96 -3.05
CA TYR A 44 -11.33 5.52 -1.90
C TYR A 44 -9.85 5.81 -2.20
N TYR A 45 -9.12 4.83 -2.75
CA TYR A 45 -7.71 5.02 -3.08
C TYR A 45 -7.51 6.09 -4.17
N LYS A 46 -8.41 6.16 -5.14
CA LYS A 46 -8.36 7.17 -6.21
C LYS A 46 -8.55 8.57 -5.66
N GLU A 47 -9.60 8.80 -4.87
CA GLU A 47 -9.91 10.11 -4.27
C GLU A 47 -8.82 10.62 -3.33
N LYS A 48 -8.10 9.70 -2.67
CA LYS A 48 -6.97 10.03 -1.80
C LYS A 48 -5.63 10.13 -2.54
N GLY A 49 -5.59 9.92 -3.86
CA GLY A 49 -4.35 9.92 -4.65
C GLY A 49 -3.40 8.77 -4.30
N LEU A 50 -3.89 7.71 -3.64
CA LEU A 50 -3.10 6.59 -3.16
C LEU A 50 -2.78 5.56 -4.23
N LEU A 51 -3.44 5.62 -5.39
CA LEU A 51 -3.15 4.75 -6.54
C LEU A 51 -1.80 5.09 -7.21
N ASP A 52 -1.27 6.29 -7.02
CA ASP A 52 0.04 6.67 -7.54
C ASP A 52 1.14 5.88 -6.82
N ARG A 53 2.01 5.24 -7.61
CA ARG A 53 3.17 4.49 -7.12
C ARG A 53 4.26 5.37 -6.51
N SER A 54 4.27 6.67 -6.82
CA SER A 54 5.13 7.67 -6.16
C SER A 54 4.79 7.79 -4.67
N LYS A 55 3.53 7.52 -4.30
CA LYS A 55 3.07 7.57 -2.92
C LYS A 55 3.57 6.34 -2.16
N LYS A 56 4.41 6.59 -1.16
CA LYS A 56 5.14 5.54 -0.45
C LYS A 56 4.30 4.86 0.64
N TYR A 57 3.31 5.57 1.19
CA TYR A 57 2.44 5.09 2.27
C TYR A 57 1.13 5.90 2.36
N PHE A 58 0.18 5.45 3.20
CA PHE A 58 -1.14 6.08 3.36
C PHE A 58 -1.10 7.47 4.01
N ILE A 59 -0.09 7.73 4.85
CA ILE A 59 0.19 9.02 5.45
C ILE A 59 1.62 9.45 5.13
N ASP A 60 1.82 10.77 5.07
CA ASP A 60 3.15 11.33 5.05
C ASP A 60 3.83 11.03 6.40
N SER A 61 4.90 10.25 6.31
CA SER A 61 5.73 9.79 7.42
C SER A 61 7.14 9.58 6.92
N GLU A 62 8.12 9.68 7.80
CA GLU A 62 9.48 9.28 7.48
C GLU A 62 9.53 7.77 7.35
N ILE A 63 9.98 7.30 6.19
CA ILE A 63 10.05 5.88 5.88
C ILE A 63 11.52 5.51 5.73
N ASN A 64 11.92 4.46 6.44
CA ASN A 64 13.25 3.89 6.30
C ASN A 64 13.53 3.49 4.84
N PHE A 65 14.68 3.92 4.32
CA PHE A 65 15.06 3.72 2.92
C PHE A 65 15.05 2.25 2.47
N PHE A 66 15.65 1.35 3.26
CA PHE A 66 15.72 -0.08 2.95
C PHE A 66 14.34 -0.73 2.97
N ASN A 67 13.51 -0.37 3.96
CA ASN A 67 12.14 -0.86 4.04
C ASN A 67 11.32 -0.42 2.81
N ASN A 68 11.46 0.82 2.38
CA ASN A 68 10.78 1.33 1.19
C ASN A 68 11.25 0.62 -0.09
N MET A 69 12.55 0.39 -0.23
CA MET A 69 13.12 -0.34 -1.38
C MET A 69 12.59 -1.77 -1.45
N PHE A 70 12.63 -2.50 -0.33
CA PHE A 70 12.15 -3.88 -0.27
C PHE A 70 10.65 -3.97 -0.54
N ALA A 71 9.85 -3.09 0.06
CA ALA A 71 8.41 -3.03 -0.19
C ALA A 71 8.09 -2.76 -1.67
N GLY A 72 8.87 -1.90 -2.33
CA GLY A 72 8.73 -1.64 -3.78
C GLY A 72 9.09 -2.85 -4.65
N MET A 73 10.08 -3.65 -4.26
CA MET A 73 10.39 -4.91 -4.94
C MET A 73 9.24 -5.91 -4.82
N ILE A 74 8.70 -6.08 -3.61
CA ILE A 74 7.56 -6.96 -3.35
C ILE A 74 6.32 -6.52 -4.15
N GLU A 75 6.03 -5.22 -4.22
CA GLU A 75 4.94 -4.68 -5.02
C GLU A 75 5.05 -5.07 -6.50
N LYS A 76 6.25 -4.98 -7.09
CA LYS A 76 6.47 -5.38 -8.49
C LYS A 76 6.23 -6.86 -8.70
N LEU A 77 6.67 -7.71 -7.76
CA LEU A 77 6.43 -9.16 -7.84
C LEU A 77 4.95 -9.50 -7.78
N ILE A 78 4.21 -8.86 -6.86
CA ILE A 78 2.77 -9.07 -6.66
C ILE A 78 1.97 -8.60 -7.87
N ALA A 79 2.27 -7.41 -8.42
CA ALA A 79 1.63 -6.93 -9.64
C ALA A 79 1.85 -7.88 -10.83
N ARG A 80 3.05 -8.44 -10.98
CA ARG A 80 3.35 -9.44 -12.02
C ARG A 80 2.63 -10.77 -11.78
N ALA A 81 2.48 -11.20 -10.53
CA ALA A 81 1.79 -12.42 -10.20
C ALA A 81 0.28 -12.31 -10.48
N MET A 82 -0.34 -11.19 -10.10
CA MET A 82 -1.78 -10.97 -10.33
C MET A 82 -2.10 -10.82 -11.83
N SER A 83 -1.26 -10.09 -12.60
CA SER A 83 -1.47 -9.99 -14.05
C SER A 83 -1.38 -11.34 -14.77
N LYS A 84 -0.46 -12.22 -14.37
CA LYS A 84 -0.37 -13.59 -14.90
C LYS A 84 -1.58 -14.45 -14.52
N SER A 85 -2.12 -14.28 -13.31
CA SER A 85 -3.26 -15.06 -12.84
C SER A 85 -4.53 -14.79 -13.66
N LEU A 86 -4.78 -13.54 -14.04
CA LEU A 86 -5.92 -13.15 -14.88
C LEU A 86 -5.74 -13.59 -16.34
N SER A 87 -4.51 -13.53 -16.88
CA SER A 87 -4.19 -14.08 -18.20
C SER A 87 -4.48 -15.58 -18.28
N LYS A 88 -4.27 -16.32 -17.19
CA LYS A 88 -4.54 -17.76 -17.13
C LYS A 88 -6.02 -18.08 -16.91
N LYS A 89 -6.80 -17.15 -16.35
CA LYS A 89 -8.25 -17.29 -16.11
C LYS A 89 -9.12 -16.95 -17.34
N ARG A 90 -8.56 -16.34 -18.38
CA ARG A 90 -9.23 -16.00 -19.66
C ARG A 90 -9.10 -17.06 -20.76
N ILE A 91 -8.55 -18.24 -20.43
CA ILE A 91 -8.43 -19.39 -21.36
C ILE A 91 -9.48 -20.41 -20.97
#